data_AF-A0A023GFY0-F1
#
_entry.id   AF-A0A023GFY0-F1
#
_cell.length_a   1.000
_cell.length_b   1.000
_cell.length_c   1.000
_cell.angle_alpha   90.00
_cell.angle_beta   90.00
_cell.angle_gamma   90.00
#
_symmetry.space_group_name_H-M   'P 1'
#
loop_
_entity.id
_entity.type
_entity.pdbx_description
1 polymer ?
#
loop_
_entity_poly.entity_id
_entity_poly.type
_entity_poly.pdbx_seq_one_letter_code
_entity_poly.pdbx_strand_id
1 'polypeptide(L)'
;MVKMIRLHQGAEKEACPLNLHNWVGCLCPVLTYYERRCSQEGLRSPNSLIVQASTTLTILLKELLSLSKDNADYIPVLQQNLVVGQLARLLQGSLQARKDSRLAQAICNFFLTLTTVPQMAEALQCSGVIHHVSPYLLACYQGTDSGWLTVYQLLVQLVTALLHSLRHFFLEDALGFMAVHVGRLSACLTQVRSNPTQIDEALVTCRFVCKVASLRTMCQFDQTNPLITLMASVGSLTSCTVAYLSRPNLLQHMLEYKKGSAVKPQPEEQGSQPRRQLSTDDVIDPSPRLTEARRKLLELLFICLSCCQKYSPSVAEALSDLALDIAEWRPVVQLSFQSPSVEQEQQLTFGALIAAAQLCLKSLIKTDKHQSPAKSPAGVLGSHYQQRLLEFAVLEMSLSVALGQALLYRLLPAVPLQEKQVLSRALSGEINLIKTEVQRHLRRGGQGSPSTSRTKTPPLDPVSEWSLVQTFIDIVEQVFK
;
A
#
# COMPACT_ATOMS: atom_id res chain seq x y z
N MET A 1 -26.89 -14.17 11.96
CA MET A 1 -26.16 -15.08 12.87
C MET A 1 -24.87 -14.47 13.40
N VAL A 2 -23.83 -14.22 12.59
CA VAL A 2 -22.55 -13.61 13.04
C VAL A 2 -22.72 -12.23 13.70
N LYS A 3 -23.61 -11.36 13.18
CA LYS A 3 -23.97 -10.10 13.85
C LYS A 3 -24.64 -10.31 15.22
N MET A 4 -25.45 -11.36 15.39
CA MET A 4 -26.04 -11.69 16.70
C MET A 4 -24.98 -12.24 17.66
N ILE A 5 -24.02 -13.01 17.16
CA ILE A 5 -22.87 -13.52 17.92
C ILE A 5 -21.96 -12.37 18.40
N ARG A 6 -21.65 -11.40 17.52
CA ARG A 6 -20.89 -10.20 17.89
C ARG A 6 -21.65 -9.29 18.88
N LEU A 7 -22.97 -9.20 18.76
CA LEU A 7 -23.82 -8.45 19.69
C LEU A 7 -23.85 -9.10 21.10
N HIS A 8 -23.87 -10.43 21.18
CA HIS A 8 -23.76 -11.13 22.48
C HIS A 8 -22.38 -10.95 23.12
N GLN A 9 -21.30 -10.87 22.33
CA GLN A 9 -19.96 -10.59 22.85
C GLN A 9 -19.78 -9.16 23.39
N GLY A 10 -20.62 -8.21 22.97
CA GLY A 10 -20.57 -6.82 23.41
C GLY A 10 -21.47 -6.48 24.61
N ALA A 11 -22.44 -7.34 24.95
CA ALA A 11 -23.53 -6.99 25.85
C ALA A 11 -23.56 -7.74 27.20
N GLU A 12 -22.86 -8.87 27.37
CA GLU A 12 -22.99 -9.66 28.60
C GLU A 12 -21.65 -10.02 29.24
N LYS A 13 -21.58 -9.76 30.56
CA LYS A 13 -20.49 -10.08 31.48
C LYS A 13 -20.44 -11.57 31.87
N GLU A 14 -21.25 -12.42 31.24
CA GLU A 14 -21.26 -13.86 31.43
C GLU A 14 -20.85 -14.55 30.13
N ALA A 15 -19.59 -14.99 30.09
CA ALA A 15 -19.01 -15.67 28.95
C ALA A 15 -19.62 -17.06 28.78
N CYS A 16 -20.65 -17.20 27.94
CA CYS A 16 -20.97 -18.49 27.36
C CYS A 16 -19.83 -18.85 26.39
N PRO A 17 -19.00 -19.89 26.64
CA PRO A 17 -17.94 -20.23 25.71
C PRO A 17 -18.60 -20.75 24.45
N LEU A 18 -18.63 -19.94 23.39
CA LEU A 18 -18.97 -20.41 22.05
C LEU A 18 -18.05 -21.60 21.76
N ASN A 19 -18.63 -22.80 21.70
CA ASN A 19 -17.92 -24.04 21.44
C ASN A 19 -17.57 -24.08 19.94
N LEU A 20 -16.66 -23.18 19.53
CA LEU A 20 -16.21 -22.92 18.16
C LEU A 20 -15.75 -24.21 17.48
N HIS A 21 -15.08 -25.08 18.23
CA HIS A 21 -14.68 -26.42 17.79
C HIS A 21 -15.87 -27.22 17.22
N ASN A 22 -17.02 -27.23 17.90
CA ASN A 22 -18.19 -28.00 17.46
C ASN A 22 -18.81 -27.41 16.18
N TRP A 23 -18.86 -26.07 16.08
CA TRP A 23 -19.36 -25.41 14.87
C TRP A 23 -18.46 -25.68 13.67
N VAL A 24 -17.14 -25.56 13.83
CA VAL A 24 -16.18 -25.90 12.76
C VAL A 24 -16.29 -27.38 12.41
N GLY A 25 -16.39 -28.27 13.40
CA GLY A 25 -16.59 -29.71 13.24
C GLY A 25 -17.85 -30.08 12.46
N CYS A 26 -18.95 -29.37 12.65
CA CYS A 26 -20.17 -29.59 11.87
C CYS A 26 -20.11 -28.97 10.47
N LEU A 27 -19.48 -27.81 10.31
CA LEU A 27 -19.45 -27.09 9.04
C LEU A 27 -18.49 -27.72 8.01
N CYS A 28 -17.33 -28.23 8.44
CA CYS A 28 -16.34 -28.78 7.51
C CYS A 28 -16.86 -29.98 6.68
N PRO A 29 -17.57 -30.98 7.26
CA PRO A 29 -18.15 -32.07 6.49
C PRO A 29 -19.23 -31.60 5.51
N VAL A 30 -20.08 -30.66 5.92
CA VAL A 30 -21.15 -30.10 5.08
C VAL A 30 -20.56 -29.31 3.91
N LEU A 31 -19.55 -28.48 4.19
CA LEU A 31 -18.81 -27.76 3.16
C LEU A 31 -18.17 -28.73 2.18
N THR A 32 -17.48 -29.75 2.67
CA THR A 32 -16.84 -30.80 1.85
C THR A 32 -17.84 -31.52 0.94
N TYR A 33 -19.07 -31.77 1.43
CA TYR A 33 -20.14 -32.36 0.63
C TYR A 33 -20.54 -31.45 -0.55
N TYR A 34 -20.80 -30.17 -0.28
CA TYR A 34 -21.19 -29.22 -1.34
C TYR A 34 -20.05 -28.94 -2.32
N GLU A 35 -18.79 -28.92 -1.88
CA GLU A 35 -17.62 -28.75 -2.76
C GLU A 35 -17.46 -29.93 -3.74
N ARG A 36 -17.63 -31.17 -3.26
CA ARG A 36 -17.61 -32.36 -4.11
C ARG A 36 -18.74 -32.31 -5.13
N ARG A 37 -19.93 -31.89 -4.71
CA ARG A 37 -21.08 -31.69 -5.62
C ARG A 37 -20.82 -30.61 -6.67
N CYS A 38 -20.25 -29.46 -6.28
CA CYS A 38 -19.84 -28.41 -7.22
C CYS A 38 -18.87 -28.95 -8.28
N SER A 39 -17.91 -29.78 -7.86
CA SER A 39 -16.90 -30.38 -8.74
C SER A 39 -17.50 -31.41 -9.71
N GLN A 40 -18.45 -32.24 -9.24
CA GLN A 40 -19.10 -33.28 -10.04
C GLN A 40 -20.13 -32.70 -11.03
N GLU A 41 -20.92 -31.71 -10.60
CA GLU A 41 -21.97 -31.11 -11.41
C GLU A 41 -21.44 -30.01 -12.35
N GLY A 42 -20.15 -29.67 -12.25
CA GLY A 42 -19.41 -28.87 -13.25
C GLY A 42 -19.81 -27.40 -13.32
N LEU A 43 -19.94 -26.71 -12.16
CA LEU A 43 -20.29 -25.28 -12.04
C LEU A 43 -21.30 -24.83 -13.11
N ARG A 44 -22.35 -25.63 -13.37
CA ARG A 44 -23.16 -25.45 -14.59
C ARG A 44 -23.88 -24.11 -14.63
N SER A 45 -24.38 -23.62 -13.48
CA SER A 45 -25.01 -22.31 -13.35
C SER A 45 -24.52 -21.54 -12.11
N PRO A 46 -24.31 -20.22 -12.23
CA PRO A 46 -23.83 -19.38 -11.13
C PRO A 46 -24.87 -19.16 -10.01
N ASN A 47 -26.12 -19.52 -10.28
CA ASN A 47 -27.24 -19.44 -9.33
C ASN A 47 -27.69 -20.81 -8.82
N SER A 48 -26.88 -21.86 -9.03
CA SER A 48 -27.18 -23.15 -8.41
C SER A 48 -27.14 -23.01 -6.88
N LEU A 49 -28.16 -23.55 -6.21
CA LEU A 49 -28.23 -23.60 -4.75
C LEU A 49 -26.96 -24.22 -4.14
N ILE A 50 -26.31 -25.12 -4.85
CA ILE A 50 -25.07 -25.80 -4.43
C ILE A 50 -23.91 -24.80 -4.37
N VAL A 51 -23.76 -23.94 -5.38
CA VAL A 51 -22.71 -22.90 -5.43
C VAL A 51 -22.97 -21.84 -4.37
N GLN A 52 -24.23 -21.44 -4.18
CA GLN A 52 -24.61 -20.49 -3.13
C GLN A 52 -24.37 -21.06 -1.72
N ALA A 53 -24.71 -22.33 -1.50
CA ALA A 53 -24.45 -23.03 -0.25
C ALA A 53 -22.95 -23.11 0.04
N SER A 54 -22.14 -23.55 -0.94
CA SER A 54 -20.68 -23.59 -0.83
C SER A 54 -20.10 -22.21 -0.51
N THR A 55 -20.49 -21.16 -1.27
CA THR A 55 -20.04 -19.78 -1.03
C THR A 55 -20.38 -19.31 0.38
N THR A 56 -21.61 -19.54 0.83
CA THR A 56 -22.08 -19.10 2.16
C THR A 56 -21.37 -19.85 3.28
N LEU A 57 -21.16 -21.16 3.12
CA LEU A 57 -20.44 -21.99 4.09
C LEU A 57 -18.96 -21.58 4.19
N THR A 58 -18.30 -21.27 3.07
CA THR A 58 -16.93 -20.75 3.07
C THR A 58 -16.83 -19.40 3.79
N ILE A 59 -17.77 -18.49 3.53
CA ILE A 59 -17.83 -17.19 4.23
C ILE A 59 -18.09 -17.38 5.72
N LEU A 60 -19.03 -18.24 6.10
CA LEU A 60 -19.34 -18.51 7.50
C LEU A 60 -18.13 -19.11 8.22
N LEU A 61 -17.45 -20.09 7.60
CA LEU A 61 -16.26 -20.71 8.16
C LEU A 61 -15.15 -19.66 8.35
N LYS A 62 -14.88 -18.81 7.36
CA LYS A 62 -13.93 -17.69 7.47
C LYS A 62 -14.27 -16.79 8.68
N GLU A 63 -15.52 -16.37 8.80
CA GLU A 63 -15.93 -15.48 9.91
C GLU A 63 -15.79 -16.16 11.27
N LEU A 64 -16.10 -17.46 11.38
CA LEU A 64 -15.89 -18.22 12.61
C LEU A 64 -14.40 -18.33 13.00
N LEU A 65 -13.52 -18.59 12.03
CA LEU A 65 -12.09 -18.62 12.28
C LEU A 65 -11.56 -17.27 12.74
N SER A 66 -12.07 -16.16 12.17
CA SER A 66 -11.68 -14.80 12.58
C SER A 66 -12.13 -14.42 14.00
N LEU A 67 -13.11 -15.14 14.58
CA LEU A 67 -13.58 -14.96 15.95
C LEU A 67 -12.81 -15.83 16.95
N SER A 68 -12.07 -16.84 16.49
CA SER A 68 -11.31 -17.71 17.36
C SER A 68 -10.09 -16.98 17.91
N LYS A 69 -9.88 -17.07 19.23
CA LYS A 69 -8.66 -16.57 19.88
C LYS A 69 -7.57 -17.64 19.93
N ASP A 70 -7.98 -18.91 20.02
CA ASP A 70 -7.08 -20.05 20.05
C ASP A 70 -7.11 -20.78 18.70
N ASN A 71 -5.92 -20.88 18.09
CA ASN A 71 -5.77 -21.48 16.76
C ASN A 71 -5.66 -23.02 16.82
N ALA A 72 -5.38 -23.59 17.99
CA ALA A 72 -5.11 -25.01 18.16
C ALA A 72 -6.34 -25.91 17.93
N ASP A 73 -7.54 -25.42 18.22
CA ASP A 73 -8.75 -26.26 18.24
C ASP A 73 -9.28 -26.60 16.84
N TYR A 74 -9.19 -25.68 15.89
CA TYR A 74 -9.80 -25.86 14.56
C TYR A 74 -8.82 -26.43 13.52
N ILE A 75 -7.51 -26.33 13.74
CA ILE A 75 -6.49 -26.80 12.79
C ILE A 75 -6.64 -28.30 12.48
N PRO A 76 -6.73 -29.21 13.48
CA PRO A 76 -6.88 -30.63 13.21
C PRO A 76 -8.17 -30.92 12.45
N VAL A 77 -9.25 -30.21 12.75
CA VAL A 77 -10.56 -30.39 12.10
C VAL A 77 -10.47 -30.00 10.62
N LEU A 78 -9.83 -28.88 10.29
CA LEU A 78 -9.63 -28.45 8.91
C LEU A 78 -8.75 -29.44 8.12
N GLN A 79 -7.68 -29.95 8.74
CA GLN A 79 -6.76 -30.91 8.14
C GLN A 79 -7.44 -32.27 7.90
N GLN A 80 -8.15 -32.81 8.90
CA GLN A 80 -8.89 -34.08 8.78
C GLN A 80 -9.92 -34.06 7.65
N ASN A 81 -10.59 -32.92 7.44
CA ASN A 81 -11.59 -32.76 6.38
C ASN A 81 -10.98 -32.35 5.01
N LEU A 82 -9.66 -32.16 4.93
CA LEU A 82 -8.95 -31.73 3.71
C LEU A 82 -9.50 -30.45 3.08
N VAL A 83 -10.06 -29.54 3.89
CA VAL A 83 -10.81 -28.37 3.43
C VAL A 83 -9.97 -27.50 2.48
N VAL A 84 -8.69 -27.27 2.82
CA VAL A 84 -7.77 -26.47 2.00
C VAL A 84 -7.61 -27.06 0.60
N GLY A 85 -7.35 -28.37 0.50
CA GLY A 85 -7.14 -29.04 -0.79
C GLY A 85 -8.41 -29.19 -1.63
N GLN A 86 -9.59 -29.28 -1.01
CA GLN A 86 -10.87 -29.28 -1.73
C GLN A 86 -11.19 -27.88 -2.28
N LEU A 87 -11.06 -26.85 -1.46
CA LEU A 87 -11.23 -25.46 -1.87
C LEU A 87 -10.24 -25.02 -2.95
N ALA A 88 -8.99 -25.49 -2.88
CA ALA A 88 -7.97 -25.22 -3.90
C ALA A 88 -8.42 -25.73 -5.28
N ARG A 89 -8.92 -26.96 -5.34
CA ARG A 89 -9.45 -27.56 -6.58
C ARG A 89 -10.70 -26.85 -7.07
N LEU A 90 -11.58 -26.47 -6.16
CA LEU A 90 -12.80 -25.74 -6.52
C LEU A 90 -12.47 -24.35 -7.08
N LEU A 91 -11.49 -23.65 -6.49
CA LEU A 91 -10.99 -22.37 -7.00
C LEU A 91 -10.37 -22.53 -8.40
N GLN A 92 -9.53 -23.56 -8.59
CA GLN A 92 -8.98 -23.86 -9.90
C GLN A 92 -10.08 -24.12 -10.94
N GLY A 93 -11.08 -24.95 -10.61
CA GLY A 93 -12.21 -25.23 -11.49
C GLY A 93 -13.04 -23.98 -11.82
N SER A 94 -13.26 -23.11 -10.84
CA SER A 94 -13.95 -21.82 -11.02
C SER A 94 -13.19 -20.88 -11.96
N LEU A 95 -11.86 -20.80 -11.81
CA LEU A 95 -10.99 -20.00 -12.67
C LEU A 95 -10.92 -20.56 -14.09
N GLN A 96 -10.74 -21.87 -14.25
CA GLN A 96 -10.68 -22.54 -15.54
C GLN A 96 -11.99 -22.40 -16.32
N ALA A 97 -13.13 -22.60 -15.64
CA ALA A 97 -14.45 -22.47 -16.25
C ALA A 97 -14.90 -21.02 -16.41
N ARG A 98 -14.22 -20.07 -15.74
CA ARG A 98 -14.61 -18.64 -15.68
C ARG A 98 -16.02 -18.44 -15.15
N LYS A 99 -16.38 -19.21 -14.11
CA LYS A 99 -17.70 -19.14 -13.48
C LYS A 99 -17.60 -18.83 -12.00
N ASP A 100 -18.55 -18.02 -11.53
CA ASP A 100 -18.74 -17.70 -10.12
C ASP A 100 -17.57 -16.98 -9.44
N SER A 101 -17.30 -15.74 -9.88
CA SER A 101 -16.30 -14.87 -9.26
C SER A 101 -16.56 -14.66 -7.75
N ARG A 102 -17.82 -14.72 -7.29
CA ARG A 102 -18.18 -14.63 -5.86
C ARG A 102 -17.67 -15.82 -5.05
N LEU A 103 -17.79 -17.03 -5.58
CA LEU A 103 -17.26 -18.23 -4.94
C LEU A 103 -15.73 -18.12 -4.88
N ALA A 104 -15.08 -17.84 -6.00
CA ALA A 104 -13.62 -17.64 -6.04
C ALA A 104 -13.14 -16.58 -5.02
N GLN A 105 -13.83 -15.44 -4.93
CA GLN A 105 -13.53 -14.41 -3.92
C GLN A 105 -13.70 -14.93 -2.48
N ALA A 106 -14.75 -15.69 -2.19
CA ALA A 106 -14.96 -16.28 -0.87
C ALA A 106 -13.83 -17.23 -0.49
N ILE A 107 -13.38 -18.07 -1.43
CA ILE A 107 -12.26 -18.99 -1.23
C ILE A 107 -10.95 -18.23 -1.00
N CYS A 108 -10.63 -17.23 -1.82
CA CYS A 108 -9.42 -16.43 -1.64
C CYS A 108 -9.41 -15.70 -0.28
N ASN A 109 -10.55 -15.15 0.14
CA ASN A 109 -10.68 -14.50 1.45
C ASN A 109 -10.51 -15.49 2.62
N PHE A 110 -11.03 -16.71 2.47
CA PHE A 110 -10.80 -17.78 3.45
C PHE A 110 -9.31 -18.14 3.54
N PHE A 111 -8.63 -18.32 2.39
CA PHE A 111 -7.19 -18.57 2.37
C PHE A 111 -6.37 -17.44 2.98
N LEU A 112 -6.73 -16.18 2.72
CA LEU A 112 -6.11 -15.02 3.36
C LEU A 112 -6.23 -15.08 4.89
N THR A 113 -7.40 -15.46 5.42
CA THR A 113 -7.56 -15.67 6.87
C THR A 113 -6.62 -16.77 7.40
N LEU A 114 -6.49 -17.89 6.67
CA LEU A 114 -5.59 -18.98 7.05
C LEU A 114 -4.11 -18.56 7.08
N THR A 115 -3.67 -17.64 6.22
CA THR A 115 -2.26 -17.20 6.21
C THR A 115 -1.80 -16.56 7.53
N THR A 116 -2.72 -16.09 8.37
CA THR A 116 -2.40 -15.53 9.70
C THR A 116 -1.83 -16.58 10.67
N VAL A 117 -2.06 -17.86 10.39
CA VAL A 117 -1.56 -18.99 11.19
C VAL A 117 -0.45 -19.70 10.40
N PRO A 118 0.81 -19.71 10.86
CA PRO A 118 1.93 -20.27 10.11
C PRO A 118 1.73 -21.71 9.64
N GLN A 119 1.18 -22.59 10.49
CA GLN A 119 0.90 -23.99 10.15
C GLN A 119 -0.13 -24.12 9.00
N MET A 120 -1.10 -23.21 8.92
CA MET A 120 -2.08 -23.20 7.83
C MET A 120 -1.53 -22.54 6.57
N ALA A 121 -0.64 -21.56 6.70
CA ALA A 121 0.11 -21.00 5.58
C ALA A 121 0.98 -22.08 4.91
N GLU A 122 1.65 -22.93 5.70
CA GLU A 122 2.42 -24.07 5.20
C GLU A 122 1.51 -25.10 4.49
N ALA A 123 0.37 -25.45 5.09
CA ALA A 123 -0.60 -26.34 4.45
C ALA A 123 -1.10 -25.77 3.10
N LEU A 124 -1.31 -24.45 3.02
CA LEU A 124 -1.66 -23.77 1.77
C LEU A 124 -0.53 -23.83 0.75
N GLN A 125 0.72 -23.59 1.15
CA GLN A 125 1.88 -23.74 0.27
C GLN A 125 1.98 -25.17 -0.28
N CYS A 126 1.93 -26.17 0.60
CA CYS A 126 2.01 -27.59 0.24
C CYS A 126 0.87 -28.04 -0.69
N SER A 127 -0.29 -27.38 -0.65
CA SER A 127 -1.39 -27.66 -1.58
C SER A 127 -1.15 -27.13 -3.00
N GLY A 128 -0.09 -26.33 -3.21
CA GLY A 128 0.29 -25.80 -4.52
C GLY A 128 -0.75 -24.84 -5.12
N VAL A 129 -1.62 -24.23 -4.32
CA VAL A 129 -2.73 -23.35 -4.79
C VAL A 129 -2.25 -22.34 -5.82
N ILE A 130 -1.15 -21.63 -5.52
CA ILE A 130 -0.63 -20.56 -6.39
C ILE A 130 -0.19 -21.12 -7.75
N HIS A 131 0.55 -22.23 -7.76
CA HIS A 131 0.98 -22.87 -9.00
C HIS A 131 -0.20 -23.33 -9.85
N HIS A 132 -1.23 -23.92 -9.24
CA HIS A 132 -2.42 -24.41 -9.95
C HIS A 132 -3.29 -23.29 -10.54
N VAL A 133 -3.39 -22.13 -9.87
CA VAL A 133 -4.27 -21.04 -10.32
C VAL A 133 -3.60 -20.06 -11.28
N SER A 134 -2.26 -19.90 -11.21
CA SER A 134 -1.49 -18.90 -11.98
C SER A 134 -1.76 -18.91 -13.49
N PRO A 135 -1.86 -20.07 -14.18
CA PRO A 135 -2.10 -20.10 -15.63
C PRO A 135 -3.44 -19.49 -16.05
N TYR A 136 -4.44 -19.49 -15.15
CA TYR A 136 -5.79 -19.02 -15.46
C TYR A 136 -6.00 -17.53 -15.15
N LEU A 137 -5.02 -16.87 -14.53
CA LEU A 137 -5.16 -15.48 -14.09
C LEU A 137 -5.16 -14.47 -15.23
N LEU A 138 -4.58 -14.80 -16.39
CA LEU A 138 -4.60 -13.94 -17.57
C LEU A 138 -6.02 -13.50 -17.93
N ALA A 139 -6.96 -14.44 -17.87
CA ALA A 139 -8.34 -14.16 -18.21
C ALA A 139 -8.95 -13.16 -17.20
N CYS A 140 -8.55 -13.20 -15.93
CA CYS A 140 -9.18 -12.43 -14.83
C CYS A 140 -9.15 -10.92 -15.02
N TYR A 141 -8.16 -10.39 -15.74
CA TYR A 141 -7.99 -8.95 -15.93
C TYR A 141 -8.14 -8.46 -17.37
N GLN A 142 -8.45 -9.35 -18.33
CA GLN A 142 -8.70 -8.97 -19.73
C GLN A 142 -10.15 -8.52 -20.02
N GLY A 143 -11.07 -8.68 -19.07
CA GLY A 143 -12.49 -8.36 -19.23
C GLY A 143 -12.94 -7.12 -18.47
N THR A 144 -14.18 -6.68 -18.71
CA THR A 144 -14.84 -5.59 -17.99
C THR A 144 -15.48 -6.02 -16.67
N ASP A 145 -15.45 -7.32 -16.35
CA ASP A 145 -16.02 -7.86 -15.12
C ASP A 145 -15.11 -7.55 -13.93
N SER A 146 -15.53 -6.59 -13.11
CA SER A 146 -14.82 -6.20 -11.89
C SER A 146 -14.65 -7.35 -10.91
N GLY A 147 -15.54 -8.34 -10.92
CA GLY A 147 -15.49 -9.47 -9.99
C GLY A 147 -14.25 -10.34 -10.18
N TRP A 148 -13.84 -10.61 -11.42
CA TRP A 148 -12.63 -11.39 -11.70
C TRP A 148 -11.35 -10.60 -11.45
N LEU A 149 -11.37 -9.28 -11.69
CA LEU A 149 -10.26 -8.41 -11.30
C LEU A 149 -10.05 -8.45 -9.78
N THR A 150 -11.12 -8.44 -8.98
CA THR A 150 -11.04 -8.62 -7.53
C THR A 150 -10.44 -9.97 -7.15
N VAL A 151 -10.78 -11.07 -7.86
CA VAL A 151 -10.15 -12.38 -7.62
C VAL A 151 -8.64 -12.32 -7.86
N TYR A 152 -8.21 -11.70 -8.95
CA TYR A 152 -6.78 -11.50 -9.24
C TYR A 152 -6.08 -10.72 -8.11
N GLN A 153 -6.67 -9.60 -7.67
CA GLN A 153 -6.14 -8.79 -6.56
C GLN A 153 -6.05 -9.59 -5.26
N LEU A 154 -7.06 -10.39 -4.92
CA LEU A 154 -7.04 -11.25 -3.73
C LEU A 154 -5.95 -12.32 -3.81
N LEU A 155 -5.65 -12.84 -5.01
CA LEU A 155 -4.55 -13.78 -5.20
C LEU A 155 -3.17 -13.13 -5.05
N VAL A 156 -2.98 -11.91 -5.58
CA VAL A 156 -1.75 -11.14 -5.32
C VAL A 156 -1.59 -10.86 -3.82
N GLN A 157 -2.69 -10.53 -3.11
CA GLN A 157 -2.68 -10.40 -1.66
C GLN A 157 -2.34 -11.72 -0.97
N LEU A 158 -2.86 -12.85 -1.45
CA LEU A 158 -2.58 -14.18 -0.90
C LEU A 158 -1.10 -14.53 -1.02
N VAL A 159 -0.49 -14.31 -2.19
CA VAL A 159 0.95 -14.49 -2.40
C VAL A 159 1.74 -13.59 -1.45
N THR A 160 1.32 -12.33 -1.30
CA THR A 160 1.97 -11.37 -0.37
C THR A 160 1.87 -11.84 1.09
N ALA A 161 0.72 -12.37 1.50
CA ALA A 161 0.47 -12.84 2.86
C ALA A 161 1.22 -14.15 3.16
N LEU A 162 1.26 -15.09 2.21
CA LEU A 162 2.08 -16.30 2.32
C LEU A 162 3.57 -15.94 2.44
N LEU A 163 4.06 -15.01 1.61
CA LEU A 163 5.43 -14.51 1.70
C LEU A 163 5.70 -13.79 3.04
N HIS A 164 4.70 -13.16 3.63
CA HIS A 164 4.81 -12.57 4.96
C HIS A 164 4.97 -13.63 6.05
N SER A 165 4.09 -14.63 6.05
CA SER A 165 4.04 -15.64 7.11
C SER A 165 5.18 -16.65 7.00
N LEU A 166 5.52 -17.08 5.79
CA LEU A 166 6.51 -18.13 5.52
C LEU A 166 7.89 -17.58 5.19
N ARG A 167 8.00 -16.28 4.87
CA ARG A 167 9.27 -15.61 4.55
C ARG A 167 10.05 -16.38 3.47
N HIS A 168 11.24 -16.86 3.81
CA HIS A 168 12.16 -17.52 2.88
C HIS A 168 11.62 -18.84 2.32
N PHE A 169 10.78 -19.56 3.07
CA PHE A 169 10.23 -20.85 2.63
C PHE A 169 9.28 -20.71 1.42
N PHE A 170 8.72 -19.52 1.19
CA PHE A 170 7.81 -19.23 0.08
C PHE A 170 8.42 -18.26 -0.95
N LEU A 171 9.70 -17.91 -0.83
CA LEU A 171 10.32 -16.91 -1.69
C LEU A 171 10.38 -17.35 -3.16
N GLU A 172 10.74 -18.60 -3.42
CA GLU A 172 10.78 -19.18 -4.78
C GLU A 172 9.41 -19.15 -5.45
N ASP A 173 8.36 -19.59 -4.75
CA ASP A 173 6.98 -19.56 -5.26
C ASP A 173 6.52 -18.13 -5.57
N ALA A 174 6.88 -17.17 -4.72
CA ALA A 174 6.58 -15.76 -4.93
C ALA A 174 7.34 -15.17 -6.13
N LEU A 175 8.61 -15.52 -6.31
CA LEU A 175 9.42 -15.11 -7.46
C LEU A 175 8.90 -15.73 -8.77
N GLY A 176 8.52 -17.01 -8.74
CA GLY A 176 7.87 -17.69 -9.87
C GLY A 176 6.57 -17.00 -10.27
N PHE A 177 5.70 -16.70 -9.31
CA PHE A 177 4.48 -15.93 -9.55
C PHE A 177 4.76 -14.54 -10.14
N MET A 178 5.76 -13.83 -9.58
CA MET A 178 6.17 -12.52 -10.07
C MET A 178 6.67 -12.57 -11.51
N ALA A 179 7.50 -13.57 -11.85
CA ALA A 179 8.06 -13.73 -13.18
C ALA A 179 6.97 -13.97 -14.24
N VAL A 180 5.99 -14.84 -13.94
CA VAL A 180 4.86 -15.13 -14.84
C VAL A 180 3.96 -13.90 -15.06
N HIS A 181 3.83 -13.04 -14.04
CA HIS A 181 2.88 -11.93 -14.07
C HIS A 181 3.52 -10.53 -14.16
N VAL A 182 4.83 -10.42 -14.40
CA VAL A 182 5.58 -9.15 -14.40
C VAL A 182 4.96 -8.10 -15.33
N GLY A 183 4.49 -8.51 -16.51
CA GLY A 183 3.85 -7.61 -17.47
C GLY A 183 2.56 -6.98 -16.93
N ARG A 184 1.71 -7.76 -16.27
CA ARG A 184 0.46 -7.24 -15.66
C ARG A 184 0.76 -6.37 -14.43
N LEU A 185 1.67 -6.83 -13.57
CA LEU A 185 2.09 -6.09 -12.37
C LEU A 185 2.71 -4.74 -12.75
N SER A 186 3.53 -4.67 -13.79
CA SER A 186 4.07 -3.39 -14.29
C SER A 186 2.98 -2.50 -14.92
N ALA A 187 2.08 -3.10 -15.71
CA ALA A 187 1.00 -2.37 -16.37
C ALA A 187 0.04 -1.70 -15.37
N CYS A 188 -0.32 -2.35 -14.26
CA CYS A 188 -1.23 -1.72 -13.28
C CYS A 188 -0.56 -0.56 -12.53
N LEU A 189 0.74 -0.63 -12.26
CA LEU A 189 1.50 0.47 -11.64
C LEU A 189 1.58 1.69 -12.57
N THR A 190 1.81 1.47 -13.87
CA THR A 190 1.89 2.55 -14.86
C THR A 190 0.52 3.14 -15.20
N GLN A 191 -0.56 2.34 -15.13
CA GLN A 191 -1.92 2.78 -15.45
C GLN A 191 -2.46 3.88 -14.52
N VAL A 192 -1.96 3.99 -13.29
CA VAL A 192 -2.35 5.07 -12.34
C VAL A 192 -2.07 6.45 -12.94
N ARG A 193 -1.03 6.59 -13.78
CA ARG A 193 -0.73 7.83 -14.49
C ARG A 193 -1.87 8.29 -15.37
N SER A 194 -2.44 7.39 -16.16
CA SER A 194 -3.55 7.73 -17.07
C SER A 194 -4.91 7.74 -16.37
N ASN A 195 -5.04 6.97 -15.29
CA ASN A 195 -6.30 6.84 -14.57
C ASN A 195 -6.07 6.70 -13.05
N PRO A 196 -6.13 7.79 -12.27
CA PRO A 196 -5.93 7.75 -10.83
C PRO A 196 -7.08 7.07 -10.07
N THR A 197 -8.12 6.55 -10.74
CA THR A 197 -9.14 5.72 -10.07
C THR A 197 -8.67 4.29 -9.82
N GLN A 198 -7.59 3.84 -10.47
CA GLN A 198 -7.05 2.47 -10.37
C GLN A 198 -6.06 2.28 -9.21
N ILE A 199 -6.07 3.16 -8.21
CA ILE A 199 -5.12 3.14 -7.08
C ILE A 199 -5.21 1.83 -6.28
N ASP A 200 -6.39 1.23 -6.15
CA ASP A 200 -6.58 0.02 -5.34
C ASP A 200 -5.77 -1.17 -5.87
N GLU A 201 -5.69 -1.35 -7.19
CA GLU A 201 -4.88 -2.41 -7.79
C GLU A 201 -3.38 -2.14 -7.63
N ALA A 202 -2.99 -0.88 -7.82
CA ALA A 202 -1.60 -0.46 -7.63
C ALA A 202 -1.14 -0.64 -6.18
N LEU A 203 -1.99 -0.34 -5.19
CA LEU A 203 -1.71 -0.59 -3.77
C LEU A 203 -1.42 -2.06 -3.50
N VAL A 204 -2.27 -2.96 -4.00
CA VAL A 204 -2.08 -4.41 -3.85
C VAL A 204 -0.74 -4.85 -4.46
N THR A 205 -0.44 -4.38 -5.66
CA THR A 205 0.78 -4.73 -6.39
C THR A 205 2.04 -4.15 -5.71
N CYS A 206 2.01 -2.89 -5.29
CA CYS A 206 3.13 -2.26 -4.58
C CYS A 206 3.45 -2.96 -3.27
N ARG A 207 2.45 -3.42 -2.51
CA ARG A 207 2.68 -4.19 -1.27
C ARG A 207 3.41 -5.50 -1.56
N PHE A 208 3.00 -6.21 -2.61
CA PHE A 208 3.67 -7.43 -3.05
C PHE A 208 5.14 -7.16 -3.42
N VAL A 209 5.38 -6.18 -4.30
CA VAL A 209 6.73 -5.80 -4.75
C VAL A 209 7.60 -5.38 -3.58
N CYS A 210 7.08 -4.54 -2.67
CA CYS A 210 7.79 -4.11 -1.47
C CYS A 210 8.15 -5.28 -0.56
N LYS A 211 7.28 -6.29 -0.46
CA LYS A 211 7.54 -7.47 0.36
C LYS A 211 8.65 -8.33 -0.23
N VAL A 212 8.65 -8.57 -1.54
CA VAL A 212 9.74 -9.28 -2.22
C VAL A 212 11.05 -8.49 -2.13
N ALA A 213 11.01 -7.17 -2.35
CA ALA A 213 12.17 -6.29 -2.20
C ALA A 213 12.80 -6.35 -0.80
N SER A 214 12.01 -6.57 0.25
CA SER A 214 12.53 -6.72 1.62
C SER A 214 13.38 -7.97 1.84
N LEU A 215 13.30 -8.95 0.92
CA LEU A 215 14.04 -10.22 0.97
C LEU A 215 15.15 -10.28 -0.09
N ARG A 216 15.48 -9.15 -0.73
CA ARG A 216 16.39 -9.06 -1.88
C ARG A 216 17.81 -9.58 -1.61
N THR A 217 18.31 -9.45 -0.39
CA THR A 217 19.69 -9.84 -0.02
C THR A 217 19.94 -11.34 -0.17
N MET A 218 18.87 -12.13 -0.25
CA MET A 218 18.93 -13.58 -0.43
C MET A 218 18.64 -14.02 -1.86
N CYS A 219 18.32 -13.08 -2.75
CA CYS A 219 17.99 -13.38 -4.14
C CYS A 219 19.23 -13.20 -5.00
N GLN A 220 19.78 -14.29 -5.52
CA GLN A 220 20.81 -14.21 -6.57
C GLN A 220 20.12 -13.79 -7.88
N PHE A 221 20.07 -12.49 -8.13
CA PHE A 221 19.35 -11.95 -9.27
C PHE A 221 20.24 -11.90 -10.52
N ASP A 222 19.93 -12.73 -11.51
CA ASP A 222 20.52 -12.66 -12.85
C ASP A 222 19.85 -11.56 -13.71
N GLN A 223 20.43 -11.25 -14.88
CA GLN A 223 20.10 -10.07 -15.72
C GLN A 223 18.61 -9.91 -16.11
N THR A 224 17.79 -10.96 -16.04
CA THR A 224 16.34 -10.93 -16.27
C THR A 224 15.54 -10.95 -14.97
N ASN A 225 15.85 -10.04 -14.04
CA ASN A 225 15.15 -9.95 -12.78
C ASN A 225 13.81 -9.18 -12.92
N PRO A 226 12.64 -9.82 -12.73
CA PRO A 226 11.35 -9.15 -12.80
C PRO A 226 11.22 -8.03 -11.75
N LEU A 227 11.94 -8.13 -10.64
CA LEU A 227 11.96 -7.11 -9.60
C LEU A 227 12.58 -5.79 -10.09
N ILE A 228 13.58 -5.82 -10.98
CA ILE A 228 14.17 -4.58 -11.54
C ILE A 228 13.11 -3.82 -12.35
N THR A 229 12.37 -4.53 -13.21
CA THR A 229 11.28 -3.95 -14.02
C THR A 229 10.19 -3.35 -13.13
N LEU A 230 9.83 -4.05 -12.06
CA LEU A 230 8.83 -3.58 -11.10
C LEU A 230 9.35 -2.41 -10.27
N MET A 231 10.61 -2.39 -9.87
CA MET A 231 11.22 -1.26 -9.16
C MET A 231 11.27 0.00 -10.03
N ALA A 232 11.56 -0.12 -11.33
CA ALA A 232 11.44 0.99 -12.28
C ALA A 232 10.01 1.51 -12.36
N SER A 233 9.02 0.61 -12.40
CA SER A 233 7.60 0.94 -12.37
C SER A 233 7.19 1.62 -11.06
N VAL A 234 7.71 1.17 -9.92
CA VAL A 234 7.50 1.78 -8.58
C VAL A 234 8.10 3.19 -8.54
N GLY A 235 9.33 3.40 -9.04
CA GLY A 235 9.93 4.74 -9.08
C GLY A 235 9.13 5.72 -9.95
N SER A 236 8.69 5.25 -11.13
CA SER A 236 7.80 5.98 -12.04
C SER A 236 6.47 6.34 -11.38
N LEU A 237 5.89 5.40 -10.61
CA LEU A 237 4.67 5.60 -9.83
C LEU A 237 4.87 6.55 -8.64
N THR A 238 6.01 6.52 -7.95
CA THR A 238 6.36 7.48 -6.89
C THR A 238 6.29 8.90 -7.45
N SER A 239 7.01 9.18 -8.55
CA SER A 239 7.00 10.49 -9.20
C SER A 239 5.59 10.92 -9.62
N CYS A 240 4.82 10.01 -10.21
CA CYS A 240 3.43 10.26 -10.62
C CYS A 240 2.51 10.59 -9.43
N THR A 241 2.67 9.87 -8.32
CA THR A 241 1.85 10.05 -7.12
C THR A 241 2.12 11.42 -6.48
N VAL A 242 3.39 11.83 -6.42
CA VAL A 242 3.77 13.17 -5.94
C VAL A 242 3.20 14.25 -6.87
N ALA A 243 3.24 14.06 -8.18
CA ALA A 243 2.68 15.01 -9.14
C ALA A 243 1.15 15.19 -8.95
N TYR A 244 0.41 14.11 -8.74
CA TYR A 244 -1.02 14.16 -8.45
C TYR A 244 -1.32 14.85 -7.11
N LEU A 245 -0.60 14.49 -6.04
CA LEU A 245 -0.79 15.10 -4.72
C LEU A 245 -0.47 16.60 -4.73
N SER A 246 0.50 17.02 -5.54
CA SER A 246 0.90 18.43 -5.70
C SER A 246 -0.10 19.25 -6.52
N ARG A 247 -1.02 18.60 -7.26
CA ARG A 247 -1.99 19.25 -8.15
C ARG A 247 -3.41 18.74 -7.86
N PRO A 248 -4.00 19.13 -6.71
CA PRO A 248 -5.30 18.61 -6.29
C PRO A 248 -6.43 18.96 -7.26
N ASN A 249 -6.34 20.09 -7.96
CA ASN A 249 -7.31 20.50 -9.00
C ASN A 249 -7.34 19.53 -10.20
N LEU A 250 -6.16 19.10 -10.66
CA LEU A 250 -6.03 18.11 -11.73
C LEU A 250 -6.62 16.76 -11.28
N LEU A 251 -6.28 16.33 -10.06
CA LEU A 251 -6.78 15.09 -9.50
C LEU A 251 -8.32 15.11 -9.40
N GLN A 252 -8.90 16.20 -8.90
CA GLN A 252 -10.35 16.35 -8.82
C GLN A 252 -11.00 16.24 -10.20
N HIS A 253 -10.46 16.96 -11.19
CA HIS A 253 -10.94 16.89 -12.57
C HIS A 253 -10.87 15.45 -13.11
N MET A 254 -9.77 14.73 -12.91
CA MET A 254 -9.61 13.34 -13.38
C MET A 254 -10.55 12.34 -12.69
N LEU A 255 -10.93 12.59 -11.43
CA LEU A 255 -11.88 11.74 -10.69
C LEU A 255 -13.33 12.01 -11.09
N GLU A 256 -13.66 13.25 -11.45
CA GLU A 256 -15.01 13.68 -11.79
C GLU A 256 -15.31 13.54 -13.30
N TYR A 257 -14.28 13.60 -14.13
CA TYR A 257 -14.37 13.45 -15.58
C TYR A 257 -14.62 11.99 -15.98
N LYS A 258 -15.89 11.61 -16.11
CA LYS A 258 -16.31 10.39 -16.81
C LYS A 258 -16.44 10.67 -18.30
N LYS A 259 -15.61 10.03 -19.13
CA LYS A 259 -15.75 9.99 -20.59
C LYS A 259 -17.16 9.47 -20.93
N GLY A 260 -18.08 10.36 -21.30
CA GLY A 260 -19.48 10.03 -21.62
C GLY A 260 -20.56 10.58 -20.67
N SER A 261 -20.21 11.38 -19.65
CA SER A 261 -21.24 12.11 -18.89
C SER A 261 -21.70 13.32 -19.69
N ALA A 262 -22.88 13.22 -20.30
CA ALA A 262 -23.61 14.35 -20.90
C ALA A 262 -24.14 15.29 -19.80
N VAL A 263 -23.25 15.84 -18.98
CA VAL A 263 -23.58 17.03 -18.19
C VAL A 263 -23.43 18.20 -19.15
N LYS A 264 -24.56 18.82 -19.50
CA LYS A 264 -24.56 20.08 -20.25
C LYS A 264 -23.55 21.03 -19.61
N PRO A 265 -22.61 21.62 -20.37
CA PRO A 265 -21.77 22.68 -19.82
C PRO A 265 -22.73 23.80 -19.40
N GLN A 266 -22.80 24.07 -18.09
CA GLN A 266 -23.36 25.35 -17.66
C GLN A 266 -22.49 26.46 -18.28
N PRO A 267 -23.10 27.51 -18.84
CA PRO A 267 -22.34 28.61 -19.39
C PRO A 267 -21.79 29.44 -18.22
N GLU A 268 -20.57 29.12 -17.79
CA GLU A 268 -19.76 30.06 -17.01
C GLU A 268 -18.72 30.69 -17.93
N GLU A 269 -18.82 32.02 -17.98
CA GLU A 269 -18.05 32.92 -18.82
C GLU A 269 -16.54 32.85 -18.53
N GLN A 270 -15.74 33.19 -19.56
CA GLN A 270 -14.35 33.68 -19.47
C GLN A 270 -13.20 32.65 -19.29
N GLY A 271 -12.81 32.02 -20.42
CA GLY A 271 -11.46 32.16 -20.98
C GLY A 271 -10.22 31.70 -20.18
N SER A 272 -10.32 30.85 -19.14
CA SER A 272 -9.19 30.59 -18.23
C SER A 272 -9.06 29.15 -17.71
N GLN A 273 -9.46 28.14 -18.48
CA GLN A 273 -9.57 26.75 -17.99
C GLN A 273 -8.27 25.92 -17.89
N PRO A 274 -7.24 26.01 -18.77
CA PRO A 274 -6.06 25.15 -18.63
C PRO A 274 -5.12 25.57 -17.49
N ARG A 275 -5.12 26.86 -17.11
CA ARG A 275 -4.21 27.41 -16.07
C ARG A 275 -4.59 27.01 -14.64
N ARG A 276 -5.90 26.82 -14.35
CA ARG A 276 -6.38 26.40 -13.03
C ARG A 276 -6.13 24.91 -12.75
N GLN A 277 -6.13 24.06 -13.78
CA GLN A 277 -5.90 22.62 -13.62
C GLN A 277 -4.45 22.29 -13.22
N LEU A 278 -3.48 23.09 -13.66
CA LEU A 278 -2.08 22.97 -13.27
C LEU A 278 -1.74 23.70 -11.96
N SER A 279 -2.72 24.35 -11.32
CA SER A 279 -2.49 25.06 -10.07
C SER A 279 -2.15 24.10 -8.93
N THR A 280 -1.14 24.49 -8.17
CA THR A 280 -0.71 23.83 -6.92
C THR A 280 -1.47 24.34 -5.69
N ASP A 281 -2.39 25.30 -5.87
CA ASP A 281 -3.23 25.80 -4.78
C ASP A 281 -4.23 24.73 -4.32
N ASP A 282 -4.54 24.76 -3.02
CA ASP A 282 -5.55 23.86 -2.47
C ASP A 282 -6.94 24.15 -3.04
N VAL A 283 -7.71 23.08 -3.22
CA VAL A 283 -9.12 23.16 -3.60
C VAL A 283 -9.90 23.74 -2.41
N ILE A 284 -10.64 24.82 -2.68
CA ILE A 284 -11.62 25.38 -1.74
C ILE A 284 -12.80 24.39 -1.71
N ASP A 285 -13.04 23.77 -0.55
CA ASP A 285 -14.01 22.69 -0.31
C ASP A 285 -13.77 21.39 -1.12
N PRO A 286 -12.83 20.52 -0.67
CA PRO A 286 -12.54 19.26 -1.36
C PRO A 286 -13.71 18.27 -1.31
N SER A 287 -14.05 17.68 -2.46
CA SER A 287 -15.07 16.64 -2.53
C SER A 287 -14.67 15.39 -1.72
N PRO A 288 -15.61 14.60 -1.16
CA PRO A 288 -15.27 13.42 -0.37
C PRO A 288 -14.51 12.36 -1.18
N ARG A 289 -14.76 12.30 -2.50
CA ARG A 289 -14.00 11.44 -3.42
C ARG A 289 -12.56 11.89 -3.57
N LEU A 290 -12.31 13.20 -3.64
CA LEU A 290 -10.96 13.77 -3.70
C LEU A 290 -10.19 13.48 -2.41
N THR A 291 -10.82 13.66 -1.24
CA THR A 291 -10.20 13.38 0.06
C THR A 291 -9.80 11.91 0.18
N GLU A 292 -10.69 10.99 -0.19
CA GLU A 292 -10.37 9.55 -0.17
C GLU A 292 -9.27 9.19 -1.19
N ALA A 293 -9.30 9.76 -2.39
CA ALA A 293 -8.25 9.54 -3.38
C ALA A 293 -6.88 10.08 -2.91
N ARG A 294 -6.83 11.26 -2.29
CA ARG A 294 -5.60 11.81 -1.69
C ARG A 294 -5.07 10.91 -0.58
N ARG A 295 -5.94 10.39 0.29
CA ARG A 295 -5.56 9.44 1.35
C ARG A 295 -4.95 8.17 0.76
N LYS A 296 -5.60 7.56 -0.24
CA LYS A 296 -5.08 6.37 -0.92
C LYS A 296 -3.77 6.63 -1.68
N LEU A 297 -3.62 7.81 -2.30
CA LEU A 297 -2.37 8.21 -2.95
C LEU A 297 -1.24 8.42 -1.94
N LEU A 298 -1.51 9.01 -0.78
CA LEU A 298 -0.51 9.11 0.30
C LEU A 298 -0.10 7.73 0.82
N GLU A 299 -1.06 6.82 0.97
CA GLU A 299 -0.79 5.43 1.36
C GLU A 299 0.07 4.71 0.32
N LEU A 300 -0.26 4.90 -0.97
CA LEU A 300 0.51 4.35 -2.08
C LEU A 300 1.93 4.94 -2.11
N LEU A 301 2.07 6.25 -1.93
CA LEU A 301 3.35 6.95 -1.87
C LEU A 301 4.22 6.39 -0.74
N PHE A 302 3.66 6.22 0.45
CA PHE A 302 4.36 5.64 1.59
C PHE A 302 4.91 4.24 1.27
N ILE A 303 4.09 3.37 0.65
CA ILE A 303 4.53 2.01 0.28
C ILE A 303 5.62 2.06 -0.80
N CYS A 304 5.48 2.94 -1.81
CA CYS A 304 6.49 3.09 -2.86
C CYS A 304 7.81 3.59 -2.30
N LEU A 305 7.79 4.57 -1.40
CA LEU A 305 8.97 5.08 -0.72
C LEU A 305 9.61 4.02 0.18
N SER A 306 8.81 3.25 0.92
CA SER A 306 9.28 2.11 1.72
C SER A 306 9.99 1.06 0.85
N CYS A 307 9.51 0.85 -0.38
CA CYS A 307 10.13 -0.02 -1.35
C CYS A 307 11.46 0.55 -1.87
N CYS A 308 11.50 1.84 -2.20
CA CYS A 308 12.72 2.56 -2.60
C CYS A 308 13.78 2.59 -1.48
N GLN A 309 13.35 2.65 -0.22
CA GLN A 309 14.23 2.59 0.94
C GLN A 309 14.97 1.25 1.00
N LYS A 310 14.36 0.13 0.59
CA LYS A 310 15.07 -1.16 0.50
C LYS A 310 16.21 -1.15 -0.51
N TYR A 311 16.20 -0.21 -1.46
CA TYR A 311 17.26 0.01 -2.44
C TYR A 311 18.11 1.25 -2.16
N SER A 312 17.99 1.81 -0.96
CA SER A 312 18.84 2.90 -0.47
C SER A 312 19.62 2.44 0.75
N PRO A 313 20.92 2.80 0.86
CA PRO A 313 21.67 2.48 2.06
C PRO A 313 21.08 3.23 3.25
N SER A 314 21.18 2.64 4.44
CA SER A 314 20.83 3.35 5.66
C SER A 314 21.72 4.58 5.80
N VAL A 315 21.15 5.71 6.17
CA VAL A 315 21.91 6.95 6.39
C VAL A 315 23.00 6.72 7.44
N ALA A 316 22.71 5.98 8.51
CA ALA A 316 23.68 5.68 9.56
C ALA A 316 24.83 4.77 9.07
N GLU A 317 24.52 3.78 8.23
CA GLU A 317 25.52 2.87 7.65
C GLU A 317 26.41 3.63 6.65
N ALA A 318 25.81 4.47 5.80
CA ALA A 318 26.53 5.25 4.79
C ALA A 318 27.43 6.34 5.40
N LEU A 319 27.08 6.89 6.58
CA LEU A 319 27.92 7.87 7.27
C LEU A 319 29.11 7.24 8.02
N SER A 320 29.01 5.98 8.42
CA SER A 320 30.05 5.31 9.21
C SER A 320 31.17 4.71 8.35
N ASP A 321 31.02 4.64 7.02
CA ASP A 321 31.96 4.18 5.97
C ASP A 321 32.52 2.74 6.12
N LEU A 322 32.44 2.16 7.32
CA LEU A 322 33.05 0.87 7.70
C LEU A 322 32.15 -0.35 7.47
N ALA A 323 30.88 -0.15 7.08
CA ALA A 323 29.88 -1.23 6.99
C ALA A 323 29.18 -1.33 5.62
N LEU A 324 29.48 -0.43 4.67
CA LEU A 324 28.76 -0.37 3.41
C LEU A 324 29.55 -1.04 2.28
N ASP A 325 29.07 -2.20 1.81
CA ASP A 325 29.56 -2.76 0.54
C ASP A 325 29.00 -1.98 -0.64
N ILE A 326 29.76 -0.98 -1.10
CA ILE A 326 29.38 -0.08 -2.20
C ILE A 326 29.06 -0.86 -3.50
N ALA A 327 29.67 -2.03 -3.72
CA ALA A 327 29.48 -2.80 -4.95
C ALA A 327 28.06 -3.40 -5.08
N GLU A 328 27.37 -3.61 -3.96
CA GLU A 328 26.00 -4.13 -3.93
C GLU A 328 24.94 -3.06 -4.23
N TRP A 329 25.30 -1.78 -4.14
CA TRP A 329 24.35 -0.67 -4.28
C TRP A 329 24.40 -0.04 -5.67
N ARG A 330 23.21 0.26 -6.21
CA ARG A 330 23.04 1.03 -7.44
C ARG A 330 22.10 2.19 -7.19
N PRO A 331 22.38 3.38 -7.75
CA PRO A 331 21.45 4.50 -7.66
C PRO A 331 20.11 4.12 -8.29
N VAL A 332 19.03 4.25 -7.52
CA VAL A 332 17.65 4.09 -8.02
C VAL A 332 16.93 5.42 -8.22
N VAL A 333 17.55 6.51 -7.75
CA VAL A 333 17.09 7.88 -7.91
C VAL A 333 17.99 8.59 -8.92
N GLN A 334 17.41 9.18 -9.95
CA GLN A 334 18.16 9.97 -10.93
C GLN A 334 18.55 11.35 -10.37
N LEU A 335 19.74 11.81 -10.73
CA LEU A 335 20.25 13.14 -10.40
C LEU A 335 19.53 14.25 -11.17
N SER A 336 18.31 14.56 -10.75
CA SER A 336 17.51 15.68 -11.26
C SER A 336 16.69 16.26 -10.12
N PHE A 337 16.63 17.59 -10.06
CA PHE A 337 15.83 18.35 -9.08
C PHE A 337 14.59 18.98 -9.73
N GLN A 338 14.21 18.52 -10.93
CA GLN A 338 13.00 18.98 -11.60
C GLN A 338 11.76 18.56 -10.83
N SER A 339 10.75 19.43 -10.80
CA SER A 339 9.45 19.12 -10.21
C SER A 339 8.77 17.97 -10.96
N PRO A 340 8.10 17.05 -10.26
CA PRO A 340 7.47 15.90 -10.90
C PRO A 340 6.29 16.33 -11.78
N SER A 341 6.11 15.64 -12.91
CA SER A 341 5.04 15.87 -13.88
C SER A 341 4.21 14.62 -14.12
N VAL A 342 2.91 14.79 -14.40
CA VAL A 342 2.00 13.70 -14.81
C VAL A 342 2.16 13.38 -16.30
N GLU A 343 2.63 14.34 -17.10
CA GLU A 343 2.65 14.25 -18.57
C GLU A 343 3.82 13.42 -19.11
N GLN A 344 4.94 13.41 -18.41
CA GLN A 344 6.15 12.70 -18.82
C GLN A 344 6.33 11.45 -17.97
N GLU A 345 6.58 10.32 -18.62
CA GLU A 345 7.06 9.14 -17.93
C GLU A 345 8.50 9.39 -17.47
N GLN A 346 8.64 9.63 -16.17
CA GLN A 346 9.90 9.97 -15.55
C GLN A 346 10.26 8.93 -14.49
N GLN A 347 11.53 8.57 -14.42
CA GLN A 347 12.05 7.77 -13.32
C GLN A 347 11.96 8.56 -12.00
N LEU A 348 12.28 7.91 -10.88
CA LEU A 348 12.33 8.60 -9.59
C LEU A 348 13.50 9.58 -9.58
N THR A 349 13.25 10.83 -9.21
CA THR A 349 14.27 11.91 -9.15
C THR A 349 14.37 12.49 -7.74
N PHE A 350 15.49 13.16 -7.43
CA PHE A 350 15.61 13.93 -6.18
C PHE A 350 14.53 15.01 -6.07
N GLY A 351 14.19 15.67 -7.18
CA GLY A 351 13.12 16.66 -7.23
C GLY A 351 11.75 16.10 -6.81
N ALA A 352 11.42 14.86 -7.21
CA ALA A 352 10.20 14.20 -6.77
C ALA A 352 10.20 13.89 -5.26
N LEU A 353 11.33 13.44 -4.69
CA LEU A 353 11.46 13.16 -3.26
C LEU A 353 11.36 14.43 -2.41
N ILE A 354 12.05 15.51 -2.83
CA ILE A 354 11.98 16.80 -2.15
C ILE A 354 10.57 17.40 -2.26
N ALA A 355 9.91 17.29 -3.43
CA ALA A 355 8.53 17.74 -3.58
C ALA A 355 7.57 16.96 -2.65
N ALA A 356 7.77 15.66 -2.46
CA ALA A 356 7.01 14.86 -1.51
C ALA A 356 7.20 15.36 -0.07
N ALA A 357 8.45 15.59 0.35
CA ALA A 357 8.79 16.13 1.66
C ALA A 357 8.12 17.50 1.88
N GLN A 358 8.28 18.43 0.93
CA GLN A 358 7.69 19.76 1.00
C GLN A 358 6.16 19.75 1.02
N LEU A 359 5.53 18.82 0.30
CA LEU A 359 4.08 18.64 0.30
C LEU A 359 3.56 18.24 1.68
N CYS A 360 4.16 17.21 2.28
CA CYS A 360 3.80 16.74 3.61
C CYS A 360 4.09 17.82 4.67
N LEU A 361 5.24 18.47 4.61
CA LEU A 361 5.61 19.58 5.50
C LEU A 361 4.56 20.70 5.48
N LYS A 362 4.14 21.15 4.28
CA LYS A 362 3.11 22.19 4.13
C LYS A 362 1.76 21.74 4.70
N SER A 363 1.39 20.47 4.52
CA SER A 363 0.13 19.91 5.04
C SER A 363 0.12 19.82 6.57
N LEU A 364 1.22 19.34 7.16
CA LEU A 364 1.40 19.25 8.61
C LEU A 364 1.31 20.64 9.27
N ILE A 365 2.04 21.62 8.73
CA ILE A 365 2.02 23.01 9.22
C ILE A 365 0.62 23.65 9.12
N LYS A 366 -0.17 23.30 8.10
CA LYS A 366 -1.56 23.78 7.97
C LYS A 366 -2.47 23.13 9.02
N THR A 367 -2.35 21.82 9.20
CA THR A 367 -3.16 21.05 10.15
C THR A 367 -2.94 21.53 11.59
N ASP A 368 -1.68 21.84 11.95
CA ASP A 368 -1.35 22.34 13.30
C ASP A 368 -1.93 23.74 13.58
N LYS A 369 -2.13 24.59 12.56
CA LYS A 369 -2.79 25.90 12.73
C LYS A 369 -4.29 25.81 13.05
N HIS A 370 -4.94 24.70 12.67
CA HIS A 370 -6.38 24.51 12.82
C HIS A 370 -6.77 23.68 14.04
N GLN A 371 -5.80 23.22 14.86
CA GLN A 371 -6.08 22.62 16.17
C GLN A 371 -6.52 23.68 17.20
N SER A 372 -7.73 24.21 17.06
CA SER A 372 -8.43 24.90 18.14
C SER A 372 -9.30 23.89 18.92
N PRO A 373 -9.24 23.82 20.27
CA PRO A 373 -9.73 22.65 21.02
C PRO A 373 -11.26 22.47 21.10
N ALA A 374 -12.08 23.31 20.45
CA ALA A 374 -13.45 23.52 20.92
C ALA A 374 -14.57 22.77 20.17
N LYS A 375 -14.38 22.18 18.97
CA LYS A 375 -15.54 21.75 18.13
C LYS A 375 -15.35 20.56 17.18
N SER A 376 -14.56 19.54 17.50
CA SER A 376 -14.46 18.34 16.65
C SER A 376 -15.08 17.09 17.30
N PRO A 377 -16.05 16.42 16.67
CA PRO A 377 -16.62 15.16 17.18
C PRO A 377 -15.57 14.04 17.22
N ALA A 378 -15.65 13.17 18.23
CA ALA A 378 -14.62 12.18 18.58
C ALA A 378 -14.19 11.24 17.42
N GLY A 379 -15.08 10.96 16.45
CA GLY A 379 -14.76 10.15 15.27
C GLY A 379 -13.94 10.86 14.19
N VAL A 380 -14.00 12.19 14.11
CA VAL A 380 -13.27 13.00 13.12
C VAL A 380 -11.82 13.21 13.55
N LEU A 381 -11.57 13.34 14.87
CA LEU A 381 -10.23 13.42 15.46
C LEU A 381 -9.35 12.20 15.11
N GLY A 382 -9.89 10.98 15.14
CA GLY A 382 -9.14 9.76 14.83
C GLY A 382 -8.66 9.68 13.38
N SER A 383 -9.52 10.10 12.43
CA SER A 383 -9.16 10.12 11.00
C SER A 383 -8.10 11.17 10.68
N HIS A 384 -8.19 12.37 11.28
CA HIS A 384 -7.17 13.42 11.10
C HIS A 384 -5.83 13.02 11.71
N TYR A 385 -5.83 12.36 12.87
CA TYR A 385 -4.61 11.85 13.49
C TYR A 385 -3.91 10.79 12.63
N GLN A 386 -4.65 9.82 12.11
CA GLN A 386 -4.08 8.79 11.23
C GLN A 386 -3.51 9.38 9.92
N GLN A 387 -4.17 10.40 9.37
CA GLN A 387 -3.64 11.11 8.21
C GLN A 387 -2.36 11.90 8.56
N ARG A 388 -2.32 12.60 9.71
CA ARG A 388 -1.12 13.32 10.19
C ARG A 388 0.07 12.37 10.34
N LEU A 389 -0.13 11.19 10.93
CA LEU A 389 0.92 10.17 11.06
C LEU A 389 1.44 9.70 9.70
N LEU A 390 0.55 9.48 8.73
CA LEU A 390 0.94 9.08 7.38
C LEU A 390 1.73 10.19 6.67
N GLU A 391 1.34 11.45 6.83
CA GLU A 391 2.06 12.59 6.27
C GLU A 391 3.47 12.75 6.87
N PHE A 392 3.61 12.57 8.19
CA PHE A 392 4.93 12.49 8.83
C PHE A 392 5.75 11.32 8.28
N ALA A 393 5.18 10.11 8.21
CA ALA A 393 5.89 8.95 7.71
C ALA A 393 6.37 9.12 6.25
N VAL A 394 5.58 9.76 5.39
CA VAL A 394 5.98 10.09 4.02
C VAL A 394 7.09 11.14 3.98
N LEU A 395 7.00 12.19 4.82
CA LEU A 395 8.06 13.20 4.98
C LEU A 395 9.39 12.55 5.38
N GLU A 396 9.39 11.73 6.43
CA GLU A 396 10.59 11.06 6.92
C GLU A 396 11.16 10.09 5.88
N MET A 397 10.31 9.28 5.25
CA MET A 397 10.75 8.30 4.26
C MET A 397 11.32 8.96 3.00
N SER A 398 10.71 10.07 2.53
CA SER A 398 11.22 10.80 1.37
C SER A 398 12.59 11.43 1.63
N LEU A 399 12.80 12.02 2.82
CA LEU A 399 14.11 12.54 3.24
C LEU A 399 15.14 11.43 3.45
N SER A 400 14.74 10.31 4.07
CA SER A 400 15.61 9.15 4.29
C SER A 400 16.11 8.56 2.97
N VAL A 401 15.23 8.35 1.99
CA VAL A 401 15.59 7.85 0.66
C VAL A 401 16.46 8.87 -0.07
N ALA A 402 16.11 10.16 -0.04
CA ALA A 402 16.90 11.21 -0.68
C ALA A 402 18.32 11.25 -0.11
N LEU A 403 18.46 11.24 1.22
CA LEU A 403 19.77 11.31 1.86
C LEU A 403 20.59 10.04 1.65
N GLY A 404 19.98 8.86 1.79
CA GLY A 404 20.66 7.58 1.54
C GLY A 404 21.19 7.49 0.10
N GLN A 405 20.38 7.90 -0.89
CA GLN A 405 20.81 7.95 -2.28
C GLN A 405 21.87 9.02 -2.53
N ALA A 406 21.75 10.21 -1.91
CA ALA A 406 22.75 11.27 -2.06
C ALA A 406 24.13 10.85 -1.50
N LEU A 407 24.14 10.16 -0.35
CA LEU A 407 25.35 9.57 0.22
C LEU A 407 25.92 8.50 -0.72
N LEU A 408 25.07 7.63 -1.28
CA LEU A 408 25.50 6.64 -2.27
C LEU A 408 26.19 7.29 -3.49
N TYR A 409 25.61 8.34 -4.07
CA TYR A 409 26.23 9.08 -5.19
C TYR A 409 27.60 9.65 -4.83
N ARG A 410 27.82 10.05 -3.58
CA ARG A 410 29.13 10.53 -3.12
C ARG A 410 30.15 9.42 -2.97
N LEU A 411 29.73 8.30 -2.37
CA LEU A 411 30.58 7.15 -2.09
C LEU A 411 30.95 6.40 -3.38
N LEU A 412 30.08 6.40 -4.39
CA LEU A 412 30.35 5.73 -5.66
C LEU A 412 31.55 6.37 -6.40
N PRO A 413 32.61 5.60 -6.72
CA PRO A 413 33.77 6.10 -7.46
C PRO A 413 33.44 6.46 -8.91
N ALA A 414 32.47 5.75 -9.51
CA ALA A 414 32.10 5.91 -10.93
C ALA A 414 31.37 7.23 -11.22
N VAL A 415 30.83 7.92 -10.21
CA VAL A 415 30.10 9.18 -10.38
C VAL A 415 31.09 10.34 -10.58
N PRO A 416 30.98 11.15 -11.65
CA PRO A 416 31.87 12.29 -11.88
C PRO A 416 31.83 13.33 -10.76
N LEU A 417 32.97 13.99 -10.49
CA LEU A 417 33.06 15.04 -9.46
C LEU A 417 32.07 16.18 -9.71
N GLN A 418 31.84 16.55 -10.97
CA GLN A 418 30.87 17.59 -11.35
C GLN A 418 29.45 17.24 -10.90
N GLU A 419 29.02 15.98 -11.08
CA GLU A 419 27.71 15.51 -10.65
C GLU A 419 27.60 15.52 -9.12
N LYS A 420 28.66 15.13 -8.40
CA LYS A 420 28.72 15.22 -6.93
C LYS A 420 28.59 16.66 -6.43
N GLN A 421 29.20 17.62 -7.11
CA GLN A 421 29.10 19.05 -6.79
C GLN A 421 27.70 19.61 -7.08
N VAL A 422 27.09 19.23 -8.21
CA VAL A 422 25.71 19.61 -8.55
C VAL A 422 24.74 19.06 -7.50
N LEU A 423 24.89 17.79 -7.13
CA LEU A 423 24.11 17.14 -6.08
C LEU A 423 24.21 17.89 -4.74
N SER A 424 25.44 18.16 -4.28
CA SER A 424 25.69 18.89 -3.03
C SER A 424 25.02 20.26 -3.04
N ARG A 425 25.25 21.07 -4.09
CA ARG A 425 24.68 22.42 -4.19
C ARG A 425 23.14 22.39 -4.19
N ALA A 426 22.55 21.53 -5.01
CA ALA A 426 21.10 21.46 -5.16
C ALA A 426 20.43 20.91 -3.89
N LEU A 427 20.97 19.84 -3.30
CA LEU A 427 20.44 19.25 -2.07
C LEU A 427 20.54 20.23 -0.90
N SER A 428 21.67 20.91 -0.71
CA SER A 428 21.82 21.93 0.32
C SER A 428 20.82 23.09 0.12
N GLY A 429 20.59 23.51 -1.12
CA GLY A 429 19.59 24.53 -1.45
C GLY A 429 18.18 24.14 -1.02
N GLU A 430 17.72 22.95 -1.42
CA GLU A 430 16.39 22.44 -1.10
C GLU A 430 16.19 22.19 0.40
N ILE A 431 17.21 21.65 1.08
CA ILE A 431 17.15 21.40 2.52
C ILE A 431 17.16 22.71 3.31
N ASN A 432 17.85 23.75 2.84
CA ASN A 432 17.76 25.08 3.44
C ASN A 432 16.32 25.64 3.33
N LEU A 433 15.60 25.40 2.23
CA LEU A 433 14.19 25.80 2.12
C LEU A 433 13.33 25.08 3.17
N ILE A 434 13.50 23.76 3.31
CA ILE A 434 12.81 22.97 4.34
C ILE A 434 13.15 23.48 5.75
N LYS A 435 14.42 23.74 6.04
CA LYS A 435 14.90 24.31 7.30
C LYS A 435 14.23 25.64 7.62
N THR A 436 14.18 26.56 6.66
CA THR A 436 13.55 27.88 6.87
C THR A 436 12.06 27.75 7.17
N GLU A 437 11.36 26.82 6.51
CA GLU A 437 9.94 26.59 6.72
C GLU A 437 9.66 25.96 8.09
N VAL A 438 10.44 24.95 8.51
CA VAL A 438 10.35 24.33 9.85
C VAL A 438 10.66 25.36 10.94
N GLN A 439 11.73 26.14 10.80
CA GLN A 439 12.08 27.18 11.78
C GLN A 439 11.00 28.26 11.89
N ARG A 440 10.39 28.65 10.76
CA ARG A 440 9.27 29.59 10.74
C ARG A 440 8.06 29.03 11.48
N HIS A 441 7.78 27.74 11.33
CA HIS A 441 6.69 27.06 12.05
C HIS A 441 6.96 27.00 13.56
N LEU A 442 8.14 26.53 13.98
CA LEU A 442 8.52 26.42 15.39
C LEU A 442 8.52 27.77 16.10
N ARG A 443 9.00 28.85 15.44
CA ARG A 443 8.94 30.21 16.00
C ARG A 443 7.51 30.72 16.20
N ARG A 444 6.56 30.30 15.36
CA ARG A 444 5.14 30.69 15.46
C ARG A 444 4.38 29.88 16.51
N GLY A 445 4.76 28.63 16.76
CA GLY A 445 4.16 27.77 17.79
C GLY A 445 4.52 28.16 19.24
N GLY A 446 5.55 29.00 19.44
CA GLY A 446 6.04 29.38 20.77
C GLY A 446 5.38 30.61 21.42
N GLN A 447 4.46 31.31 20.76
CA GLN A 447 3.77 32.47 21.34
C GLN A 447 2.37 32.11 21.82
N GLY A 448 2.30 31.34 22.91
CA GLY A 448 1.11 31.26 23.74
C GLY A 448 1.01 32.51 24.63
N SER A 449 -0.05 33.29 24.47
CA SER A 449 -0.38 34.45 25.33
C SER A 449 -0.39 34.05 26.81
N PRO A 450 0.12 34.87 27.74
CA PRO A 450 0.22 34.55 29.16
C PRO A 450 -1.12 34.77 29.88
N SER A 451 -2.13 33.98 29.56
CA SER A 451 -3.36 33.93 30.34
C SER A 451 -4.21 32.73 29.95
N THR A 452 -4.10 31.64 30.71
CA THR A 452 -5.25 30.91 31.28
C THR A 452 -4.78 29.60 31.93
N SER A 453 -5.37 29.36 33.08
CA SER A 453 -5.13 28.25 34.01
C SER A 453 -5.71 26.90 33.54
N ARG A 454 -5.02 25.81 33.92
CA ARG A 454 -5.46 24.42 34.16
C ARG A 454 -6.16 23.66 33.01
N THR A 455 -5.56 22.54 32.56
CA THR A 455 -6.05 21.16 32.77
C THR A 455 -5.10 20.14 32.14
N LYS A 456 -5.05 18.93 32.72
CA LYS A 456 -4.08 17.86 32.45
C LYS A 456 -4.39 17.13 31.13
N THR A 457 -3.55 17.34 30.12
CA THR A 457 -3.01 16.33 29.19
C THR A 457 -1.73 16.95 28.61
N PRO A 458 -0.57 16.26 28.59
CA PRO A 458 0.61 16.85 27.96
C PRO A 458 0.38 16.87 26.44
N PRO A 459 0.43 18.04 25.77
CA PRO A 459 0.60 18.04 24.33
C PRO A 459 1.95 17.38 24.00
N LEU A 460 1.97 16.55 22.95
CA LEU A 460 3.22 16.02 22.39
C LEU A 460 4.17 17.19 22.16
N ASP A 461 5.37 17.11 22.73
CA ASP A 461 6.35 18.19 22.67
C ASP A 461 6.72 18.42 21.19
N PRO A 462 6.36 19.57 20.57
CA PRO A 462 6.53 19.76 19.12
C PRO A 462 8.00 19.64 18.71
N VAL A 463 8.94 19.95 19.62
CA VAL A 463 10.38 19.79 19.39
C VAL A 463 10.78 18.31 19.20
N SER A 464 10.09 17.38 19.86
CA SER A 464 10.37 15.94 19.75
C SER A 464 9.90 15.38 18.39
N GLU A 465 8.74 15.81 17.89
CA GLU A 465 8.18 15.35 16.60
C GLU A 465 9.03 15.79 15.39
N TRP A 466 9.67 16.97 15.46
CA TRP A 466 10.51 17.48 14.36
C TRP A 466 12.00 17.11 14.46
N SER A 467 12.40 16.35 15.50
CA SER A 467 13.80 16.02 15.78
C SER A 467 14.51 15.26 14.65
N LEU A 468 13.80 14.33 14.00
CA LEU A 468 14.35 13.54 12.90
C LEU A 468 14.53 14.36 11.62
N VAL A 469 13.60 15.28 11.34
CA VAL A 469 13.75 16.26 10.25
C VAL A 469 14.95 17.18 10.50
N GLN A 470 15.13 17.62 11.75
CA GLN A 470 16.30 18.41 12.14
C GLN A 470 17.60 17.63 11.98
N THR A 471 17.61 16.34 12.33
CA THR A 471 18.76 15.46 12.13
C THR A 471 19.15 15.36 10.65
N PHE A 472 18.17 15.21 9.74
CA PHE A 472 18.45 15.20 8.30
C PHE A 472 19.00 16.54 7.79
N ILE A 473 18.49 17.66 8.29
CA ILE A 473 19.01 19.00 7.98
C ILE A 473 20.49 19.09 8.39
N ASP A 474 20.80 18.70 9.63
CA ASP A 474 22.14 18.81 10.19
C ASP A 474 23.14 17.92 9.43
N ILE A 475 22.74 16.70 9.05
CA ILE A 475 23.58 15.81 8.23
C ILE A 475 23.88 16.45 6.87
N VAL A 476 22.88 17.03 6.20
CA VAL A 476 23.11 17.68 4.89
C VAL A 476 24.05 18.87 5.02
N GLU A 477 23.93 19.64 6.11
CA GLU A 477 24.82 20.77 6.37
C GLU A 477 26.26 20.34 6.71
N GLN A 478 26.45 19.23 7.43
CA GLN A 478 27.78 18.76 7.79
C GLN A 478 28.48 18.02 6.64
N VAL A 479 27.72 17.27 5.86
CA VAL A 479 28.29 16.41 4.83
C VAL A 479 28.43 17.16 3.52
N PHE A 480 27.39 17.89 3.07
CA PHE A 480 27.29 18.45 1.71
C PHE A 480 27.57 19.94 1.58
N LYS A 481 27.74 20.70 2.67
CA LYS A 481 28.36 22.03 2.62
C LYS A 481 29.88 21.90 2.75
#